data_AF-A0A7S2VR63-F1
#
_entry.id   AF-A0A7S2VR63-F1
#
_cell.length_a   1.000
_cell.length_b   1.000
_cell.length_c   1.000
_cell.angle_alpha   90.00
_cell.angle_beta   90.00
_cell.angle_gamma   90.00
#
_symmetry.space_group_name_H-M   'P 1'
#
loop_
_entity.id
_entity.type
_entity.pdbx_description
1 polymer ?
#
loop_
_entity_poly.entity_id
_entity_poly.type
_entity_poly.pdbx_seq_one_letter_code
_entity_poly.pdbx_strand_id
1 'polypeptide(L)'
;MKPVGGAGALKPAQPAQSEAERKAAEEKDTKEFQECLPAVKEVVNASDESADSVVSMAAPLIADPPEDTDSLTSSMEEIEAAAADTMEKITEARKQINLQLQVARKFAPETRKTALLEFSGLQQKLTEAQKKVNPYKSFKKEFHARVAARKACLELTETLSAAELEVEKAKMMGAAADLGQMAEEDIGAVEKVAQPALTNITASLRLIDQKLKAADGAMKDELNQMKDRTMGYKKELDAVILVLTQQRQGLATNDMLKIAAGKVDVAEEAVVKCQDAELPFLKGMEVLPEEESAKAIKDCEMAATQGEQAVNGARAFLKSKLLEAKKLVKDLAASVTEELNAQLARLEVVAQKTASFKKETIERKLAALLADAVDSLSACEKKVEALVRSSDVLSPDSADTLDALTVEDLKAAIEKSGAAEKEASAAMLEARKVF
;
A
#
# COMPACT_ATOMS: atom_id res chain seq x y z
N MET A 1 6.11 88.31 -17.93
CA MET A 1 6.73 88.57 -19.25
C MET A 1 6.58 87.29 -20.06
N LYS A 2 5.68 87.28 -21.04
CA LYS A 2 5.94 87.61 -22.46
C LYS A 2 6.62 86.43 -23.22
N PRO A 3 6.30 86.20 -24.50
CA PRO A 3 5.25 85.23 -24.88
C PRO A 3 5.59 84.47 -26.19
N VAL A 4 4.57 83.84 -26.83
CA VAL A 4 4.44 83.56 -28.28
C VAL A 4 5.48 82.58 -28.86
N GLY A 5 5.10 81.40 -29.33
CA GLY A 5 4.14 81.19 -30.41
C GLY A 5 4.92 80.83 -31.68
N GLY A 6 4.82 79.56 -32.09
CA GLY A 6 5.48 79.02 -33.26
C GLY A 6 4.65 77.88 -33.84
N ALA A 7 3.50 78.23 -34.40
CA ALA A 7 2.80 77.38 -35.35
C ALA A 7 3.72 77.15 -36.57
N GLY A 8 4.08 75.90 -36.82
CA GLY A 8 4.97 75.49 -37.89
C GLY A 8 4.50 74.20 -38.55
N ALA A 9 3.60 74.36 -39.52
CA ALA A 9 3.34 73.47 -40.64
C ALA A 9 3.18 71.96 -40.36
N LEU A 10 1.92 71.55 -40.16
CA LEU A 10 1.42 70.27 -40.66
C LEU A 10 1.74 70.18 -42.17
N LYS A 11 2.78 69.40 -42.52
CA LYS A 11 3.06 69.02 -43.90
C LYS A 11 1.95 68.09 -44.39
N PRO A 12 1.22 68.44 -45.46
CA PRO A 12 0.13 67.63 -45.97
C PRO A 12 0.68 66.44 -46.75
N ALA A 13 0.09 65.30 -46.47
CA ALA A 13 -0.15 64.17 -47.36
C ALA A 13 0.87 63.89 -48.51
N GLN A 14 1.83 63.00 -48.25
CA GLN A 14 2.39 62.08 -49.25
C GLN A 14 2.05 60.57 -49.01
N PRO A 15 0.86 60.17 -48.49
CA PRO A 15 0.58 58.76 -48.23
C PRO A 15 0.30 57.97 -49.53
N ALA A 16 -0.38 58.57 -50.51
CA ALA A 16 -0.79 57.87 -51.73
C ALA A 16 0.39 57.52 -52.66
N GLN A 17 1.39 58.39 -52.77
CA GLN A 17 2.58 58.14 -53.58
C GLN A 17 3.46 57.06 -52.92
N SER A 18 3.54 57.07 -51.57
CA SER A 18 4.26 56.03 -50.81
C SER A 18 3.58 54.66 -50.85
N GLU A 19 2.25 54.60 -50.96
CA GLU A 19 1.52 53.33 -51.01
C GLU A 19 1.61 52.67 -52.39
N ALA A 20 1.54 53.45 -53.47
CA ALA A 20 1.71 52.96 -54.83
C ALA A 20 3.14 52.44 -55.05
N GLU A 21 4.16 53.18 -54.58
CA GLU A 21 5.56 52.75 -54.62
C GLU A 21 5.79 51.48 -53.78
N ARG A 22 5.17 51.39 -52.58
CA ARG A 22 5.23 50.19 -51.76
C ARG A 22 4.56 49.00 -52.44
N LYS A 23 3.39 49.18 -53.04
CA LYS A 23 2.68 48.11 -53.79
C LYS A 23 3.50 47.62 -54.98
N ALA A 24 4.09 48.54 -55.74
CA ALA A 24 4.98 48.18 -56.85
C ALA A 24 6.24 47.45 -56.37
N ALA A 25 6.81 47.84 -55.23
CA ALA A 25 7.91 47.12 -54.60
C ALA A 25 7.51 45.72 -54.13
N GLU A 26 6.37 45.57 -53.46
CA GLU A 26 5.84 44.25 -53.04
C GLU A 26 5.58 43.34 -54.25
N GLU A 27 5.00 43.85 -55.33
CA GLU A 27 4.75 43.06 -56.54
C GLU A 27 6.05 42.60 -57.20
N LYS A 28 7.02 43.52 -57.32
CA LYS A 28 8.34 43.22 -57.88
C LYS A 28 9.10 42.20 -57.03
N ASP A 29 9.19 42.43 -55.72
CA ASP A 29 9.91 41.56 -54.80
C ASP A 29 9.21 40.19 -54.69
N THR A 30 7.88 40.16 -54.73
CA THR A 30 7.10 38.90 -54.76
C THR A 30 7.42 38.10 -56.01
N LYS A 31 7.50 38.75 -57.16
CA LYS A 31 7.87 38.09 -58.41
C LYS A 31 9.30 37.56 -58.36
N GLU A 32 10.26 38.36 -57.88
CA GLU A 32 11.64 37.93 -57.70
C GLU A 32 11.74 36.73 -56.76
N PHE A 33 11.02 36.75 -55.64
CA PHE A 33 10.92 35.63 -54.71
C PHE A 33 10.32 34.37 -55.37
N GLN A 34 9.22 34.51 -56.11
CA GLN A 34 8.56 33.39 -56.79
C GLN A 34 9.43 32.79 -57.91
N GLU A 35 10.25 33.60 -58.57
CA GLU A 35 11.18 33.14 -59.60
C GLU A 35 12.38 32.39 -59.01
N CYS A 36 12.90 32.81 -57.85
CA CYS A 36 14.08 32.17 -57.24
C CYS A 36 13.74 30.97 -56.35
N LEU A 37 12.55 30.95 -55.72
CA LEU A 37 12.17 29.91 -54.76
C LEU A 37 12.21 28.48 -55.33
N PRO A 38 11.73 28.18 -56.55
CA PRO A 38 11.75 26.82 -57.10
C PRO A 38 13.16 26.25 -57.21
N ALA A 39 14.12 27.04 -57.70
CA ALA A 39 15.51 26.61 -57.85
C ALA A 39 16.16 26.30 -56.48
N VAL A 40 15.90 27.14 -55.47
CA VAL A 40 16.39 26.90 -54.11
C VAL A 40 15.74 25.64 -53.51
N LYS A 41 14.43 25.45 -53.71
CA LYS A 41 13.70 24.26 -53.26
C LYS A 41 14.25 22.99 -53.90
N GLU A 42 14.53 23.02 -55.20
CA GLU A 42 15.10 21.90 -55.95
C GLU A 42 16.46 21.49 -55.40
N VAL A 43 17.38 22.45 -55.19
CA VAL A 43 18.72 22.17 -54.63
C VAL A 43 18.65 21.60 -53.21
N VAL A 44 17.72 22.09 -52.39
CA VAL A 44 17.50 21.59 -51.02
C VAL A 44 16.91 20.19 -51.02
N ASN A 45 15.92 19.93 -51.87
CA ASN A 45 15.32 18.61 -52.00
C ASN A 45 16.33 17.59 -52.54
N ALA A 46 17.11 17.94 -53.56
CA ALA A 46 18.18 17.09 -54.07
C ALA A 46 19.23 16.77 -52.99
N SER A 47 19.56 17.73 -52.12
CA SER A 47 20.47 17.51 -50.99
C SER A 47 19.89 16.56 -49.93
N ASP A 48 18.59 16.66 -49.65
CA ASP A 48 17.88 15.79 -48.70
C ASP A 48 17.69 14.37 -49.25
N GLU A 49 17.30 14.23 -50.52
CA GLU A 49 17.21 12.93 -51.21
C GLU A 49 18.57 12.22 -51.26
N SER A 50 19.65 12.96 -51.55
CA SER A 50 21.01 12.44 -51.51
C SER A 50 21.39 11.96 -50.10
N ALA A 51 20.94 12.67 -49.05
CA ALA A 51 21.14 12.25 -47.66
C ALA A 51 20.40 10.94 -47.34
N ASP A 52 19.16 10.78 -47.80
CA ASP A 52 18.38 9.55 -47.61
C ASP A 52 18.95 8.37 -48.40
N SER A 53 19.57 8.63 -49.56
CA SER A 53 20.28 7.62 -50.34
C SER A 53 21.49 7.06 -49.59
N VAL A 54 22.30 7.91 -48.96
CA VAL A 54 23.45 7.47 -48.13
C VAL A 54 23.00 6.55 -46.99
N VAL A 55 21.91 6.92 -46.29
CA VAL A 55 21.33 6.10 -45.21
C VAL A 55 20.86 4.75 -45.75
N SER A 56 20.20 4.76 -46.91
CA SER A 56 19.66 3.57 -47.57
C SER A 56 20.75 2.62 -48.08
N MET A 57 21.91 3.14 -48.52
CA MET A 57 23.08 2.34 -48.87
C MET A 57 23.67 1.64 -47.64
N ALA A 58 23.75 2.34 -46.50
CA ALA A 58 24.36 1.79 -45.28
C ALA A 58 23.47 0.80 -44.53
N ALA A 59 22.15 0.97 -44.57
CA ALA A 59 21.19 0.13 -43.83
C ALA A 59 21.36 -1.39 -44.05
N PRO A 60 21.43 -1.92 -45.29
CA PRO A 60 21.59 -3.36 -45.51
C PRO A 60 22.93 -3.88 -44.97
N LEU A 61 24.03 -3.14 -45.11
CA LEU A 61 25.34 -3.56 -44.58
C LEU A 61 25.35 -3.64 -43.05
N ILE A 62 24.62 -2.75 -42.37
CA ILE A 62 24.51 -2.79 -40.90
C ILE A 62 23.63 -3.96 -40.45
N ALA A 63 22.55 -4.24 -41.20
CA ALA A 63 21.58 -5.27 -40.87
C ALA A 63 22.12 -6.69 -41.13
N ASP A 64 22.79 -6.88 -42.26
CA ASP A 64 23.32 -8.16 -42.73
C ASP A 64 24.68 -7.93 -43.41
N PRO A 65 25.78 -7.86 -42.62
CA PRO A 65 27.10 -7.57 -43.15
C PRO A 65 27.58 -8.72 -44.04
N PRO A 66 28.00 -8.48 -45.30
CA PRO A 66 28.55 -9.52 -46.16
C PRO A 66 29.78 -10.20 -45.53
N GLU A 67 29.89 -11.52 -45.71
CA GLU A 67 31.03 -12.32 -45.22
C GLU A 67 32.32 -12.04 -46.01
N ASP A 68 32.19 -11.63 -47.26
CA ASP A 68 33.32 -11.28 -48.12
C ASP A 68 33.92 -9.93 -47.73
N THR A 69 35.14 -9.95 -47.20
CA THR A 69 35.82 -8.77 -46.66
C THR A 69 36.13 -7.72 -47.72
N ASP A 70 36.36 -8.14 -48.95
CA ASP A 70 36.72 -7.24 -50.05
C ASP A 70 35.48 -6.47 -50.54
N SER A 71 34.38 -7.18 -50.80
CA SER A 71 33.08 -6.56 -51.11
C SER A 71 32.58 -5.64 -50.00
N LEU A 72 32.73 -6.05 -48.73
CA LEU A 72 32.35 -5.24 -47.57
C LEU A 72 33.16 -3.93 -47.53
N THR A 73 34.47 -4.00 -47.70
CA THR A 73 35.35 -2.84 -47.66
C THR A 73 35.03 -1.84 -48.78
N SER A 74 34.81 -2.33 -50.01
CA SER A 74 34.41 -1.51 -51.15
C SER A 74 33.08 -0.78 -50.88
N SER A 75 32.09 -1.49 -50.37
CA SER A 75 30.77 -0.92 -50.08
C SER A 75 30.82 0.16 -48.98
N MET A 76 31.69 0.01 -47.97
CA MET A 76 31.88 1.05 -46.96
C MET A 76 32.55 2.31 -47.54
N GLU A 77 33.51 2.15 -48.45
CA GLU A 77 34.20 3.27 -49.10
C GLU A 77 33.25 4.05 -50.02
N GLU A 78 32.35 3.35 -50.72
CA GLU A 78 31.27 3.96 -51.50
C GLU A 78 30.32 4.78 -50.63
N ILE A 79 29.95 4.28 -49.45
CA ILE A 79 29.12 5.02 -48.49
C ILE A 79 29.82 6.27 -47.98
N GLU A 80 31.10 6.19 -47.60
CA GLU A 80 31.87 7.35 -47.13
C GLU A 80 32.03 8.40 -48.25
N ALA A 81 32.25 7.97 -49.49
CA ALA A 81 32.32 8.84 -50.65
C ALA A 81 30.97 9.53 -50.93
N ALA A 82 29.87 8.78 -50.91
CA ALA A 82 28.52 9.32 -51.07
C ALA A 82 28.14 10.30 -49.95
N ALA A 83 28.57 10.02 -48.71
CA ALA A 83 28.41 10.92 -47.58
C ALA A 83 29.21 12.22 -47.76
N ALA A 84 30.45 12.14 -48.25
CA ALA A 84 31.27 13.31 -48.53
C ALA A 84 30.68 14.20 -49.64
N ASP A 85 30.24 13.60 -50.75
CA ASP A 85 29.57 14.31 -51.86
C ASP A 85 28.26 14.97 -51.40
N THR A 86 27.44 14.25 -50.64
CA THR A 86 26.20 14.81 -50.08
C THR A 86 26.48 15.99 -49.14
N MET A 87 27.55 15.91 -48.34
CA MET A 87 27.95 17.02 -47.46
C MET A 87 28.42 18.26 -48.23
N GLU A 88 29.06 18.08 -49.38
CA GLU A 88 29.40 19.18 -50.28
C GLU A 88 28.14 19.84 -50.86
N LYS A 89 27.18 19.03 -51.37
CA LYS A 89 25.88 19.50 -51.85
C LYS A 89 25.12 20.30 -50.79
N ILE A 90 25.04 19.78 -49.55
CA ILE A 90 24.42 20.48 -48.41
C ILE A 90 25.13 21.82 -48.14
N THR A 91 26.46 21.86 -48.22
CA THR A 91 27.23 23.07 -47.99
C THR A 91 26.95 24.12 -49.06
N GLU A 92 26.87 23.72 -50.33
CA GLU A 92 26.54 24.62 -51.44
C GLU A 92 25.10 25.13 -51.37
N ALA A 93 24.14 24.23 -51.10
CA ALA A 93 22.74 24.58 -50.86
C ALA A 93 22.60 25.62 -49.74
N ARG A 94 23.37 25.49 -48.65
CA ARG A 94 23.40 26.47 -47.56
C ARG A 94 23.94 27.83 -48.00
N LYS A 95 24.98 27.87 -48.84
CA LYS A 95 25.48 29.15 -49.39
C LYS A 95 24.39 29.84 -50.20
N GLN A 96 23.68 29.09 -51.04
CA GLN A 96 22.58 29.62 -51.85
C GLN A 96 21.44 30.15 -50.97
N ILE A 97 20.97 29.37 -49.98
CA ILE A 97 19.95 29.84 -49.03
C ILE A 97 20.41 31.10 -48.30
N ASN A 98 21.66 31.14 -47.80
CA ASN A 98 22.18 32.28 -47.07
C ASN A 98 22.20 33.54 -47.93
N LEU A 99 22.55 33.42 -49.22
CA LEU A 99 22.48 34.52 -50.18
C LEU A 99 21.03 35.02 -50.33
N GLN A 100 20.09 34.11 -50.52
CA GLN A 100 18.67 34.44 -50.68
C GLN A 100 18.05 35.04 -49.41
N LEU A 101 18.49 34.61 -48.23
CA LEU A 101 18.12 35.24 -46.96
C LEU A 101 18.61 36.70 -46.88
N GLN A 102 19.78 37.03 -47.42
CA GLN A 102 20.24 38.43 -47.48
C GLN A 102 19.45 39.27 -48.47
N VAL A 103 19.06 38.69 -49.61
CA VAL A 103 18.19 39.35 -50.60
C VAL A 103 16.81 39.59 -49.99
N ALA A 104 16.21 38.56 -49.37
CA ALA A 104 14.89 38.63 -48.76
C ALA A 104 14.78 39.72 -47.67
N ARG A 105 15.86 40.01 -46.93
CA ARG A 105 15.90 41.10 -45.94
C ARG A 105 15.69 42.49 -46.55
N LYS A 106 15.93 42.65 -47.85
CA LYS A 106 15.74 43.91 -48.58
C LYS A 106 14.34 44.03 -49.19
N PHE A 107 13.59 42.94 -49.29
CA PHE A 107 12.23 42.95 -49.85
C PHE A 107 11.28 43.83 -49.06
N ALA A 108 10.18 44.23 -49.69
CA ALA A 108 9.06 44.90 -49.05
C ALA A 108 8.44 44.03 -47.92
N PRO A 109 7.80 44.64 -46.91
CA PRO A 109 7.45 43.97 -45.65
C PRO A 109 6.72 42.63 -45.76
N GLU A 110 5.70 42.51 -46.62
CA GLU A 110 4.91 41.28 -46.72
C GLU A 110 5.66 40.17 -47.46
N THR A 111 6.29 40.50 -48.59
CA THR A 111 7.17 39.55 -49.29
C THR A 111 8.33 39.11 -48.41
N ARG A 112 8.99 40.05 -47.71
CA ARG A 112 10.10 39.77 -46.78
C ARG A 112 9.71 38.74 -45.73
N LYS A 113 8.57 38.94 -45.06
CA LYS A 113 8.08 38.02 -44.03
C LYS A 113 7.90 36.61 -44.58
N THR A 114 7.27 36.49 -45.74
CA THR A 114 7.00 35.20 -46.40
C THR A 114 8.30 34.52 -46.85
N ALA A 115 9.18 35.27 -47.52
CA ALA A 115 10.46 34.76 -48.01
C ALA A 115 11.38 34.30 -46.86
N LEU A 116 11.46 35.07 -45.77
CA LEU A 116 12.25 34.69 -44.60
C LEU A 116 11.72 33.41 -43.95
N LEU A 117 10.40 33.22 -43.86
CA LEU A 117 9.80 32.01 -43.30
C LEU A 117 10.15 30.78 -44.16
N GLU A 118 9.91 30.86 -45.47
CA GLU A 118 10.19 29.76 -46.41
C GLU A 118 11.68 29.38 -46.44
N PHE A 119 12.58 30.36 -46.58
CA PHE A 119 14.02 30.09 -46.60
C PHE A 119 14.55 29.57 -45.25
N SER A 120 13.98 30.00 -44.12
CA SER A 120 14.34 29.44 -42.80
C SER A 120 13.89 27.98 -42.67
N GLY A 121 12.72 27.62 -43.19
CA GLY A 121 12.25 26.22 -43.23
C GLY A 121 13.18 25.34 -44.07
N LEU A 122 13.61 25.81 -45.24
CA LEU A 122 14.58 25.11 -46.08
C LEU A 122 15.96 24.98 -45.40
N GLN A 123 16.39 26.00 -44.67
CA GLN A 123 17.63 25.94 -43.87
C GLN A 123 17.55 24.88 -42.76
N GLN A 124 16.39 24.74 -42.11
CA GLN A 124 16.16 23.69 -41.13
C GLN A 124 16.22 22.30 -41.79
N LYS A 125 15.60 22.13 -42.96
CA LYS A 125 15.67 20.87 -43.72
C LYS A 125 17.10 20.47 -44.07
N LEU A 126 17.95 21.40 -44.52
CA LEU A 126 19.39 21.15 -44.72
C LEU A 126 20.16 20.84 -43.42
N THR A 127 19.67 21.30 -42.27
CA THR A 127 20.24 20.96 -40.96
C THR A 127 19.92 19.53 -40.57
N GLU A 128 18.70 19.08 -40.85
CA GLU A 128 18.26 17.70 -40.65
C GLU A 128 18.99 16.74 -41.60
N ALA A 129 19.09 17.06 -42.89
CA ALA A 129 19.88 16.30 -43.86
C ALA A 129 21.35 16.18 -43.42
N GLN A 130 21.97 17.27 -42.96
CA GLN A 130 23.34 17.22 -42.44
C GLN A 130 23.47 16.27 -41.24
N LYS A 131 22.51 16.30 -40.31
CA LYS A 131 22.50 15.40 -39.14
C LYS A 131 22.38 13.94 -39.56
N LYS A 132 21.61 13.62 -40.60
CA LYS A 132 21.50 12.27 -41.17
C LYS A 132 22.83 11.78 -41.73
N VAL A 133 23.57 12.63 -42.46
CA VAL A 133 24.79 12.24 -43.19
C VAL A 133 26.05 12.23 -42.33
N ASN A 134 26.14 13.13 -41.34
CA ASN A 134 27.32 13.27 -40.47
C ASN A 134 27.89 11.94 -39.93
N PRO A 135 27.09 10.97 -39.44
CA PRO A 135 27.60 9.72 -38.89
C PRO A 135 28.19 8.76 -39.95
N TYR A 136 27.93 9.01 -41.24
CA TYR A 136 28.45 8.19 -42.35
C TYR A 136 29.77 8.71 -42.92
N LYS A 137 30.26 9.87 -42.47
CA LYS A 137 31.58 10.40 -42.87
C LYS A 137 32.76 9.57 -42.35
N SER A 138 32.53 8.77 -41.32
CA SER A 138 33.48 7.85 -40.69
C SER A 138 32.88 6.45 -40.59
N PHE A 139 32.05 6.08 -41.57
CA PHE A 139 31.27 4.85 -41.55
C PHE A 139 32.14 3.61 -41.34
N LYS A 140 33.29 3.52 -42.03
CA LYS A 140 34.22 2.39 -41.94
C LYS A 140 34.76 2.21 -40.52
N LYS A 141 35.08 3.32 -39.86
CA LYS A 141 35.58 3.32 -38.47
C LYS A 141 34.50 2.89 -37.48
N GLU A 142 33.26 3.27 -37.71
CA GLU A 142 32.13 3.02 -36.80
C GLU A 142 31.35 1.75 -37.12
N PHE A 143 31.63 1.12 -38.26
CA PHE A 143 30.85 0.03 -38.81
C PHE A 143 30.63 -1.11 -37.83
N HIS A 144 31.70 -1.67 -37.27
CA HIS A 144 31.60 -2.78 -36.32
C HIS A 144 30.81 -2.40 -35.06
N ALA A 145 30.94 -1.16 -34.60
CA ALA A 145 30.15 -0.68 -33.47
C ALA A 145 28.66 -0.59 -33.84
N ARG A 146 28.32 -0.11 -35.04
CA ARG A 146 26.94 -0.05 -35.57
C ARG A 146 26.32 -1.43 -35.77
N VAL A 147 27.06 -2.39 -36.31
CA VAL A 147 26.60 -3.78 -36.45
C VAL A 147 26.35 -4.42 -35.09
N ALA A 148 27.30 -4.29 -34.15
CA ALA A 148 27.14 -4.83 -32.79
C ALA A 148 25.97 -4.18 -32.04
N ALA A 149 25.77 -2.88 -32.25
CA ALA A 149 24.63 -2.11 -31.77
C ALA A 149 23.29 -2.64 -32.33
N ARG A 150 23.20 -2.81 -33.65
CA ARG A 150 21.99 -3.31 -34.32
C ARG A 150 21.64 -4.72 -33.86
N LYS A 151 22.64 -5.62 -33.80
CA LYS A 151 22.47 -6.97 -33.28
C LYS A 151 21.93 -6.97 -31.84
N ALA A 152 22.48 -6.13 -30.97
CA ALA A 152 21.98 -5.98 -29.61
C ALA A 152 20.54 -5.45 -29.55
N CYS A 153 20.12 -4.58 -30.46
CA CYS A 153 18.73 -4.10 -30.54
C CYS A 153 17.77 -5.21 -31.00
N LEU A 154 18.20 -6.07 -31.93
CA LEU A 154 17.42 -7.24 -32.37
C LEU A 154 17.26 -8.25 -31.23
N GLU A 155 18.35 -8.62 -30.56
CA GLU A 155 18.33 -9.52 -29.40
C GLU A 155 17.43 -8.97 -28.27
N LEU A 156 17.49 -7.66 -28.01
CA LEU A 156 16.59 -6.98 -27.07
C LEU A 156 15.13 -7.07 -27.53
N THR A 157 14.85 -6.85 -28.81
CA THR A 157 13.49 -6.91 -29.37
C THR A 157 12.88 -8.30 -29.23
N GLU A 158 13.63 -9.35 -29.50
CA GLU A 158 13.19 -10.74 -29.31
C GLU A 158 12.91 -11.03 -27.83
N THR A 159 13.84 -10.64 -26.96
CA THR A 159 13.70 -10.82 -25.50
C THR A 159 12.48 -10.08 -24.95
N LEU A 160 12.23 -8.85 -25.42
CA LEU A 160 11.08 -8.04 -25.02
C LEU A 160 9.76 -8.61 -25.55
N SER A 161 9.75 -9.16 -26.76
CA SER A 161 8.56 -9.81 -27.32
C SER A 161 8.16 -11.04 -26.51
N ALA A 162 9.14 -11.85 -26.08
CA ALA A 162 8.89 -12.96 -25.16
C ALA A 162 8.37 -12.48 -23.79
N ALA A 163 8.97 -11.42 -23.24
CA ALA A 163 8.54 -10.85 -21.96
C ALA A 163 7.12 -10.27 -22.03
N GLU A 164 6.74 -9.61 -23.13
CA GLU A 164 5.39 -9.11 -23.36
C GLU A 164 4.34 -10.23 -23.33
N LEU A 165 4.61 -11.35 -24.00
CA LEU A 165 3.70 -12.49 -24.00
C LEU A 165 3.48 -13.05 -22.57
N GLU A 166 4.54 -13.12 -21.75
CA GLU A 166 4.40 -13.55 -20.36
C GLU A 166 3.66 -12.51 -19.50
N VAL A 167 3.80 -11.21 -19.77
CA VAL A 167 3.00 -10.15 -19.11
C VAL A 167 1.53 -10.31 -19.44
N GLU A 168 1.17 -10.46 -20.72
CA GLU A 168 -0.23 -10.67 -21.13
C GLU A 168 -0.80 -11.96 -20.56
N LYS A 169 -0.01 -13.03 -20.53
CA LYS A 169 -0.41 -14.28 -19.88
C LYS A 169 -0.63 -14.11 -18.38
N ALA A 170 0.26 -13.41 -17.67
CA ALA A 170 0.08 -13.12 -16.24
C ALA A 170 -1.19 -12.29 -16.00
N LYS A 171 -1.48 -11.29 -16.85
CA LYS A 171 -2.70 -10.49 -16.79
C LYS A 171 -3.95 -11.36 -16.98
N MET A 172 -3.96 -12.20 -18.01
CA MET A 172 -5.10 -13.11 -18.28
C MET A 172 -5.32 -14.10 -17.13
N MET A 173 -4.26 -14.71 -16.60
CA MET A 173 -4.37 -15.64 -15.47
C MET A 173 -4.80 -14.91 -14.18
N GLY A 174 -4.38 -13.65 -14.00
CA GLY A 174 -4.71 -12.82 -12.85
C GLY A 174 -6.12 -12.20 -12.91
N ALA A 175 -6.80 -12.23 -14.06
CA ALA A 175 -8.12 -11.60 -14.24
C ALA A 175 -9.21 -12.17 -13.30
N ALA A 176 -9.04 -13.39 -12.79
CA ALA A 176 -9.94 -13.95 -11.79
C ALA A 176 -9.96 -13.14 -10.47
N ALA A 177 -8.90 -12.38 -10.19
CA ALA A 177 -8.84 -11.49 -9.02
C ALA A 177 -9.91 -10.39 -9.06
N ASP A 178 -10.37 -9.99 -10.25
CA ASP A 178 -11.41 -8.97 -10.39
C ASP A 178 -12.79 -9.49 -9.97
N LEU A 179 -12.97 -10.83 -9.91
CA LEU A 179 -14.21 -11.49 -9.50
C LEU A 179 -14.23 -11.83 -8.00
N GLY A 180 -13.12 -11.61 -7.29
CA GLY A 180 -13.02 -11.85 -5.85
C GLY A 180 -11.73 -12.53 -5.45
N GLN A 181 -11.80 -13.30 -4.36
CA GLN A 181 -10.66 -13.98 -3.77
C GLN A 181 -10.25 -15.19 -4.63
N MET A 182 -9.04 -15.18 -5.16
CA MET A 182 -8.45 -16.31 -5.89
C MET A 182 -8.06 -17.46 -4.96
N ALA A 183 -8.05 -18.69 -5.47
CA ALA A 183 -7.51 -19.85 -4.76
C ALA A 183 -5.99 -19.75 -4.62
N GLU A 184 -5.42 -20.39 -3.59
CA GLU A 184 -3.97 -20.34 -3.32
C GLU A 184 -3.15 -20.92 -4.47
N GLU A 185 -3.63 -22.01 -5.07
CA GLU A 185 -3.01 -22.66 -6.23
C GLU A 185 -2.99 -21.75 -7.44
N ASP A 186 -4.08 -21.02 -7.70
CA ASP A 186 -4.20 -20.09 -8.83
C ASP A 186 -3.25 -18.90 -8.66
N ILE A 187 -3.19 -18.31 -7.45
CA ILE A 187 -2.23 -17.25 -7.13
C ILE A 187 -0.80 -17.74 -7.39
N GLY A 188 -0.45 -18.93 -6.89
CA GLY A 188 0.86 -19.53 -7.10
C GLY A 188 1.18 -19.78 -8.58
N ALA A 189 0.18 -20.13 -9.40
CA ALA A 189 0.35 -20.32 -10.84
C ALA A 189 0.65 -19.00 -11.56
N VAL A 190 -0.05 -17.91 -11.24
CA VAL A 190 0.21 -16.58 -11.84
C VAL A 190 1.59 -16.07 -11.42
N GLU A 191 1.98 -16.22 -10.14
CA GLU A 191 3.29 -15.78 -9.65
C GLU A 191 4.46 -16.47 -10.36
N LYS A 192 4.33 -17.76 -10.68
CA LYS A 192 5.34 -18.52 -11.44
C LYS A 192 5.57 -17.95 -12.85
N VAL A 193 4.58 -17.25 -13.41
CA VAL A 193 4.70 -16.55 -14.69
C VAL A 193 5.20 -15.12 -14.48
N ALA A 194 4.61 -14.39 -13.53
CA ALA A 194 4.88 -12.98 -13.32
C ALA A 194 6.30 -12.68 -12.83
N GLN A 195 6.85 -13.50 -11.91
CA GLN A 195 8.18 -13.22 -11.33
C GLN A 195 9.34 -13.36 -12.33
N PRO A 196 9.41 -14.42 -13.16
CA PRO A 196 10.40 -14.49 -14.24
C PRO A 196 10.24 -13.35 -15.25
N ALA A 197 9.01 -13.00 -15.62
CA ALA A 197 8.74 -11.88 -16.54
C ALA A 197 9.29 -10.55 -15.98
N LEU A 198 9.07 -10.28 -14.68
CA LEU A 198 9.58 -9.06 -14.03
C LEU A 198 11.11 -9.01 -14.01
N THR A 199 11.73 -10.16 -13.74
CA THR A 199 13.19 -10.31 -13.74
C THR A 199 13.75 -10.00 -15.13
N ASN A 200 13.15 -10.57 -16.18
CA ASN A 200 13.57 -10.36 -17.57
C ASN A 200 13.37 -8.91 -18.00
N ILE A 201 12.21 -8.30 -17.73
CA ILE A 201 11.93 -6.90 -18.03
C ILE A 201 12.94 -5.96 -17.35
N THR A 202 13.25 -6.22 -16.07
CA THR A 202 14.21 -5.42 -15.32
C THR A 202 15.64 -5.56 -15.87
N ALA A 203 16.02 -6.77 -16.29
CA ALA A 203 17.29 -7.02 -16.96
C ALA A 203 17.37 -6.29 -18.31
N SER A 204 16.32 -6.35 -19.13
CA SER A 204 16.22 -5.65 -20.40
C SER A 204 16.32 -4.14 -20.24
N LEU A 205 15.63 -3.54 -19.25
CA LEU A 205 15.74 -2.10 -18.96
C LEU A 205 17.18 -1.69 -18.64
N ARG A 206 17.89 -2.46 -17.80
CA ARG A 206 19.30 -2.18 -17.48
C ARG A 206 20.19 -2.25 -18.71
N LEU A 207 19.97 -3.23 -19.58
CA LEU A 207 20.73 -3.38 -20.81
C LEU A 207 20.44 -2.22 -21.78
N ILE A 208 19.18 -1.83 -21.94
CA ILE A 208 18.78 -0.66 -22.74
C ILE A 208 19.47 0.61 -22.21
N ASP A 209 19.43 0.85 -20.89
CA ASP A 209 20.10 2.00 -20.26
C ASP A 209 21.62 1.98 -20.46
N GLN A 210 22.24 0.79 -20.45
CA GLN A 210 23.67 0.65 -20.74
C GLN A 210 23.98 1.01 -22.20
N LYS A 211 23.16 0.53 -23.16
CA LYS A 211 23.34 0.81 -24.59
C LYS A 211 23.04 2.26 -24.94
N LEU A 212 22.05 2.88 -24.30
CA LEU A 212 21.68 4.30 -24.49
C LEU A 212 22.83 5.27 -24.22
N LYS A 213 23.77 4.92 -23.33
CA LYS A 213 24.93 5.77 -23.02
C LYS A 213 25.90 5.95 -24.18
N ALA A 214 26.00 4.93 -25.04
CA ALA A 214 26.89 4.91 -26.19
C ALA A 214 26.16 5.15 -27.52
N ALA A 215 24.82 5.16 -27.50
CA ALA A 215 24.01 5.33 -28.69
C ALA A 215 23.87 6.81 -29.09
N ASP A 216 23.87 7.05 -30.40
CA ASP A 216 23.62 8.35 -31.01
C ASP A 216 22.58 8.24 -32.14
N GLY A 217 22.12 9.40 -32.63
CA GLY A 217 21.19 9.52 -33.74
C GLY A 217 20.00 8.55 -33.67
N ALA A 218 19.75 7.84 -34.77
CA ALA A 218 18.62 6.92 -34.92
C ALA A 218 18.64 5.75 -33.92
N MET A 219 19.82 5.25 -33.54
CA MET A 219 19.93 4.15 -32.58
C MET A 219 19.45 4.58 -31.19
N LYS A 220 19.79 5.82 -30.79
CA LYS A 220 19.35 6.38 -29.51
C LYS A 220 17.83 6.51 -29.48
N ASP A 221 17.22 6.95 -30.58
CA ASP A 221 15.77 7.07 -30.68
C ASP A 221 15.08 5.70 -30.62
N GLU A 222 15.60 4.68 -31.31
CA GLU A 222 15.08 3.30 -31.27
C GLU A 222 15.18 2.71 -29.84
N LEU A 223 16.31 2.90 -29.15
CA LEU A 223 16.47 2.46 -27.76
C LEU A 223 15.57 3.19 -26.77
N ASN A 224 15.30 4.48 -26.96
CA ASN A 224 14.34 5.21 -26.13
C ASN A 224 12.93 4.67 -26.32
N GLN A 225 12.51 4.37 -27.56
CA GLN A 225 11.22 3.74 -27.82
C GLN A 225 11.11 2.36 -27.17
N MET A 226 12.16 1.53 -27.27
CA MET A 226 12.22 0.24 -26.57
C MET A 226 12.13 0.41 -25.05
N LYS A 227 12.81 1.42 -24.48
CA LYS A 227 12.76 1.74 -23.06
C LYS A 227 11.34 2.07 -22.61
N ASP A 228 10.68 2.98 -23.32
CA ASP A 228 9.32 3.43 -22.99
C ASP A 228 8.33 2.27 -23.04
N ARG A 229 8.39 1.46 -24.11
CA ARG A 229 7.58 0.23 -24.25
C ARG A 229 7.84 -0.75 -23.10
N THR A 230 9.11 -1.00 -22.77
CA THR A 230 9.49 -1.92 -21.67
C THR A 230 9.03 -1.41 -20.31
N MET A 231 9.10 -0.09 -20.06
CA MET A 231 8.58 0.52 -18.85
C MET A 231 7.05 0.38 -18.75
N GLY A 232 6.34 0.45 -19.88
CA GLY A 232 4.91 0.15 -19.97
C GLY A 232 4.58 -1.25 -19.45
N TYR A 233 5.21 -2.28 -20.03
CA TYR A 233 5.02 -3.67 -19.57
C TYR A 233 5.43 -3.88 -18.12
N LYS A 234 6.50 -3.23 -17.66
CA LYS A 234 6.90 -3.28 -16.24
C LYS A 234 5.78 -2.77 -15.34
N LYS A 235 5.18 -1.62 -15.67
CA LYS A 235 4.11 -1.01 -14.89
C LYS A 235 2.87 -1.92 -14.84
N GLU A 236 2.51 -2.52 -15.97
CA GLU A 236 1.39 -3.46 -16.03
C GLU A 236 1.66 -4.71 -15.18
N LEU A 237 2.85 -5.27 -15.26
CA LEU A 237 3.24 -6.44 -14.48
C LEU A 237 3.35 -6.14 -12.98
N ASP A 238 3.89 -4.98 -12.60
CA ASP A 238 3.91 -4.50 -11.21
C ASP A 238 2.49 -4.42 -10.64
N ALA A 239 1.51 -3.98 -11.45
CA ALA A 239 0.10 -3.94 -11.05
C ALA A 239 -0.46 -5.35 -10.81
N VAL A 240 -0.18 -6.31 -11.69
CA VAL A 240 -0.56 -7.72 -11.48
C VAL A 240 0.06 -8.26 -10.18
N ILE A 241 1.35 -8.01 -9.93
CA ILE A 241 2.03 -8.49 -8.72
C ILE A 241 1.45 -7.86 -7.45
N LEU A 242 1.06 -6.57 -7.50
CA LEU A 242 0.38 -5.92 -6.39
C LEU A 242 -0.96 -6.60 -6.08
N VAL A 243 -1.75 -6.91 -7.11
CA VAL A 243 -3.02 -7.64 -6.96
C VAL A 243 -2.79 -9.03 -6.37
N LEU A 244 -1.80 -9.79 -6.87
CA LEU A 244 -1.48 -11.12 -6.30
C LEU A 244 -1.04 -11.04 -4.84
N THR A 245 -0.30 -9.99 -4.47
CA THR A 245 0.08 -9.73 -3.08
C THR A 245 -1.14 -9.44 -2.20
N GLN A 246 -2.08 -8.62 -2.69
CA GLN A 246 -3.35 -8.36 -2.01
C GLN A 246 -4.17 -9.65 -1.83
N GLN A 247 -4.28 -10.46 -2.89
CA GLN A 247 -4.99 -11.74 -2.88
C GLN A 247 -4.39 -12.73 -1.88
N ARG A 248 -3.06 -12.88 -1.86
CA ARG A 248 -2.37 -13.75 -0.89
C ARG A 248 -2.57 -13.30 0.55
N GLN A 249 -2.46 -11.98 0.80
CA GLN A 249 -2.73 -11.44 2.13
C GLN A 249 -4.19 -11.63 2.52
N GLY A 250 -5.14 -11.47 1.59
CA GLY A 250 -6.56 -11.69 1.77
C GLY A 250 -6.88 -13.09 2.30
N LEU A 251 -6.36 -14.15 1.68
CA LEU A 251 -6.51 -15.54 2.16
C LEU A 251 -6.02 -15.70 3.60
N ALA A 252 -4.78 -15.28 3.86
CA ALA A 252 -4.18 -15.42 5.18
C ALA A 252 -4.97 -14.66 6.26
N THR A 253 -5.51 -13.49 5.91
CA THR A 253 -6.32 -12.69 6.84
C THR A 253 -7.70 -13.29 7.10
N ASN A 254 -8.32 -13.92 6.11
CA ASN A 254 -9.61 -14.58 6.27
C ASN A 254 -9.55 -15.69 7.33
N ASP A 255 -8.52 -16.55 7.26
CA ASP A 255 -8.36 -17.62 8.25
C ASP A 255 -7.99 -17.07 9.64
N MET A 256 -7.18 -16.01 9.69
CA MET A 256 -6.87 -15.31 10.93
C MET A 256 -8.13 -14.72 11.59
N LEU A 257 -9.04 -14.13 10.81
CA LEU A 257 -10.30 -13.58 11.28
C LEU A 257 -11.27 -14.67 11.78
N LYS A 258 -11.34 -15.83 11.11
CA LYS A 258 -12.09 -17.00 11.61
C LYS A 258 -11.57 -17.48 12.96
N ILE A 259 -10.24 -17.57 13.12
CA ILE A 259 -9.63 -17.97 14.40
C ILE A 259 -9.90 -16.91 15.49
N ALA A 260 -9.85 -15.62 15.14
CA ALA A 260 -10.17 -14.54 16.05
C ALA A 260 -11.62 -14.64 16.54
N ALA A 261 -12.58 -14.80 15.62
CA ALA A 261 -13.99 -14.99 15.93
C ALA A 261 -14.20 -16.23 16.82
N GLY A 262 -13.65 -17.39 16.45
CA GLY A 262 -13.79 -18.62 17.24
C GLY A 262 -13.22 -18.50 18.66
N LYS A 263 -12.15 -17.73 18.87
CA LYS A 263 -11.64 -17.45 20.23
C LYS A 263 -12.59 -16.57 21.05
N VAL A 264 -13.26 -15.61 20.42
CA VAL A 264 -14.30 -14.80 21.07
C VAL A 264 -15.52 -15.66 21.39
N ASP A 265 -15.94 -16.53 20.47
CA ASP A 265 -17.07 -17.44 20.67
C ASP A 265 -16.82 -18.41 21.85
N VAL A 266 -15.59 -18.93 22.01
CA VAL A 266 -15.21 -19.74 23.18
C VAL A 266 -15.32 -18.94 24.49
N ALA A 267 -14.96 -17.66 24.48
CA ALA A 267 -15.11 -16.80 25.65
C ALA A 267 -16.60 -16.51 25.95
N GLU A 268 -17.42 -16.31 24.92
CA GLU A 268 -18.88 -16.17 25.04
C GLU A 268 -19.52 -17.45 25.62
N GLU A 269 -19.14 -18.63 25.13
CA GLU A 269 -19.60 -19.92 25.65
C GLU A 269 -19.19 -20.12 27.12
N ALA A 270 -18.00 -19.66 27.52
CA ALA A 270 -17.56 -19.72 28.91
C ALA A 270 -18.45 -18.86 29.83
N VAL A 271 -18.98 -17.73 29.35
CA VAL A 271 -19.95 -16.92 30.11
C VAL A 271 -21.30 -17.65 30.24
N VAL A 272 -21.75 -18.39 29.22
CA VAL A 272 -22.95 -19.22 29.33
C VAL A 272 -22.76 -20.28 30.43
N LYS A 273 -21.61 -20.95 30.48
CA LYS A 273 -21.28 -21.91 31.55
C LYS A 273 -21.24 -21.27 32.94
N CYS A 274 -20.82 -20.00 33.04
CA CYS A 274 -20.92 -19.25 34.27
C CYS A 274 -22.40 -19.11 34.69
N GLN A 275 -23.27 -18.67 33.78
CA GLN A 275 -24.71 -18.53 34.05
C GLN A 275 -25.37 -19.86 34.47
N ASP A 276 -24.99 -20.97 33.83
CA ASP A 276 -25.48 -22.30 34.18
C ASP A 276 -25.04 -22.72 35.60
N ALA A 277 -23.80 -22.41 35.98
CA ALA A 277 -23.28 -22.69 37.32
C ALA A 277 -24.01 -21.89 38.42
N GLU A 278 -24.55 -20.71 38.08
CA GLU A 278 -25.32 -19.84 38.99
C GLU A 278 -26.79 -20.23 39.14
N LEU A 279 -27.31 -21.16 38.33
CA LEU A 279 -28.71 -21.57 38.37
C LEU A 279 -29.25 -21.95 39.76
N PRO A 280 -28.49 -22.59 40.68
CA PRO A 280 -28.96 -22.85 42.04
C PRO A 280 -29.36 -21.57 42.80
N PHE A 281 -28.64 -20.47 42.60
CA PHE A 281 -28.90 -19.18 43.25
C PHE A 281 -30.04 -18.40 42.57
N LEU A 282 -30.24 -18.60 41.26
CA LEU A 282 -31.24 -17.87 40.47
C LEU A 282 -32.69 -18.37 40.66
N LYS A 283 -32.89 -19.52 41.31
CA LYS A 283 -34.23 -20.10 41.56
C LYS A 283 -34.99 -19.47 42.74
N GLY A 284 -34.51 -18.36 43.29
CA GLY A 284 -35.19 -17.61 44.35
C GLY A 284 -35.04 -18.18 45.76
N MET A 285 -34.22 -19.22 45.93
CA MET A 285 -33.71 -19.64 47.25
C MET A 285 -32.32 -19.02 47.42
N GLU A 286 -32.26 -17.77 47.89
CA GLU A 286 -30.98 -17.10 48.16
C GLU A 286 -30.16 -17.82 49.24
N VAL A 287 -30.85 -18.58 50.11
CA VAL A 287 -30.23 -19.41 51.14
C VAL A 287 -30.43 -20.88 50.75
N LEU A 288 -29.40 -21.46 50.15
CA LEU A 288 -29.32 -22.89 49.90
C LEU A 288 -28.84 -23.63 51.16
N PRO A 289 -29.17 -24.93 51.32
CA PRO A 289 -28.50 -25.78 52.30
C PRO A 289 -26.98 -25.70 52.15
N GLU A 290 -26.24 -25.80 53.26
CA GLU A 290 -24.79 -25.58 53.30
C GLU A 290 -24.02 -26.39 52.25
N GLU A 291 -24.30 -27.71 52.16
CA GLU A 291 -23.65 -28.59 51.19
C GLU A 291 -23.95 -28.19 49.73
N GLU A 292 -25.19 -27.79 49.44
CA GLU A 292 -25.60 -27.35 48.11
C GLU A 292 -24.97 -26.00 47.75
N SER A 293 -24.93 -25.07 48.71
CA SER A 293 -24.29 -23.76 48.58
C SER A 293 -22.79 -23.89 48.30
N ALA A 294 -22.09 -24.70 49.10
CA ALA A 294 -20.65 -24.94 48.95
C ALA A 294 -20.30 -25.53 47.57
N LYS A 295 -21.10 -26.50 47.10
CA LYS A 295 -20.93 -27.07 45.77
C LYS A 295 -21.18 -26.05 44.67
N ALA A 296 -22.29 -25.31 44.74
CA ALA A 296 -22.63 -24.31 43.74
C ALA A 296 -21.60 -23.18 43.67
N ILE A 297 -21.08 -22.69 44.81
CA ILE A 297 -19.99 -21.71 44.86
C ILE A 297 -18.74 -22.26 44.16
N LYS A 298 -18.35 -23.51 44.45
CA LYS A 298 -17.17 -24.13 43.83
C LYS A 298 -17.32 -24.26 42.30
N ASP A 299 -18.48 -24.69 41.84
CA ASP A 299 -18.77 -24.80 40.40
C ASP A 299 -18.73 -23.41 39.73
N CYS A 300 -19.26 -22.37 40.39
CA CYS A 300 -19.15 -20.98 39.95
C CYS A 300 -17.68 -20.51 39.90
N GLU A 301 -16.87 -20.74 40.94
CA GLU A 301 -15.45 -20.34 40.95
C GLU A 301 -14.65 -20.99 39.81
N MET A 302 -14.94 -22.26 39.51
CA MET A 302 -14.35 -22.98 38.39
C MET A 302 -14.75 -22.37 37.05
N ALA A 303 -16.05 -22.10 36.86
CA ALA A 303 -16.56 -21.47 35.64
C ALA A 303 -15.97 -20.05 35.44
N ALA A 304 -15.92 -19.23 36.50
CA ALA A 304 -15.32 -17.89 36.48
C ALA A 304 -13.86 -17.94 36.03
N THR A 305 -13.09 -18.88 36.58
CA THR A 305 -11.66 -19.06 36.24
C THR A 305 -11.48 -19.43 34.77
N GLN A 306 -12.30 -20.35 34.25
CA GLN A 306 -12.27 -20.73 32.84
C GLN A 306 -12.67 -19.57 31.93
N GLY A 307 -13.70 -18.81 32.29
CA GLY A 307 -14.12 -17.60 31.58
C GLY A 307 -13.01 -16.54 31.53
N GLU A 308 -12.35 -16.28 32.65
CA GLU A 308 -11.24 -15.31 32.72
C GLU A 308 -10.05 -15.75 31.85
N GLN A 309 -9.70 -17.04 31.86
CA GLN A 309 -8.67 -17.59 30.99
C GLN A 309 -9.02 -17.44 29.49
N ALA A 310 -10.26 -17.76 29.11
CA ALA A 310 -10.74 -17.62 27.73
C ALA A 310 -10.69 -16.16 27.26
N VAL A 311 -11.19 -15.23 28.09
CA VAL A 311 -11.16 -13.78 27.82
C VAL A 311 -9.74 -13.28 27.61
N ASN A 312 -8.82 -13.61 28.53
CA ASN A 312 -7.43 -13.17 28.44
C ASN A 312 -6.71 -13.75 27.22
N GLY A 313 -6.96 -15.02 26.89
CA GLY A 313 -6.41 -15.68 25.71
C GLY A 313 -6.88 -15.05 24.40
N ALA A 314 -8.19 -14.77 24.27
CA ALA A 314 -8.75 -14.09 23.11
C ALA A 314 -8.22 -12.66 22.98
N ARG A 315 -8.14 -11.92 24.09
CA ARG A 315 -7.66 -10.52 24.12
C ARG A 315 -6.20 -10.43 23.69
N ALA A 316 -5.35 -11.33 24.17
CA ALA A 316 -3.95 -11.39 23.77
C ALA A 316 -3.80 -11.67 22.28
N PHE A 317 -4.58 -12.61 21.74
CA PHE A 317 -4.57 -12.94 20.31
C PHE A 317 -5.01 -11.73 19.45
N LEU A 318 -6.15 -11.11 19.77
CA LEU A 318 -6.66 -9.94 19.04
C LEU A 318 -5.66 -8.78 19.03
N LYS A 319 -5.05 -8.47 20.19
CA LYS A 319 -4.04 -7.41 20.29
C LYS A 319 -2.81 -7.70 19.43
N SER A 320 -2.35 -8.96 19.40
CA SER A 320 -1.25 -9.38 18.52
C SER A 320 -1.63 -9.20 17.05
N LYS A 321 -2.83 -9.62 16.66
CA LYS A 321 -3.29 -9.55 15.27
C LYS A 321 -3.55 -8.12 14.79
N LEU A 322 -3.98 -7.21 15.67
CA LEU A 322 -4.06 -5.78 15.35
C LEU A 322 -2.70 -5.16 15.02
N LEU A 323 -1.59 -5.68 15.59
CA LEU A 323 -0.24 -5.23 15.22
C LEU A 323 0.21 -5.81 13.87
N GLU A 324 -0.14 -7.06 13.60
CA GLU A 324 0.12 -7.70 12.30
C GLU A 324 -0.67 -7.04 11.16
N ALA A 325 -1.92 -6.63 11.41
CA ALA A 325 -2.78 -5.96 10.44
C ALA A 325 -2.16 -4.67 9.89
N LYS A 326 -1.33 -3.96 10.67
CA LYS A 326 -0.61 -2.74 10.24
C LYS A 326 0.44 -3.00 9.15
N LYS A 327 0.85 -4.25 8.93
CA LYS A 327 1.83 -4.64 7.91
C LYS A 327 1.17 -5.04 6.59
N LEU A 328 -0.16 -5.13 6.55
CA LEU A 328 -0.90 -5.47 5.34
C LEU A 328 -0.93 -4.27 4.39
N VAL A 329 -1.26 -4.55 3.12
CA VAL A 329 -1.60 -3.53 2.13
C VAL A 329 -2.74 -2.64 2.65
N LYS A 330 -2.65 -1.33 2.40
CA LYS A 330 -3.45 -0.28 3.05
C LYS A 330 -4.96 -0.59 3.11
N ASP A 331 -5.55 -1.00 2.00
CA ASP A 331 -7.00 -1.22 1.91
C ASP A 331 -7.43 -2.46 2.72
N LEU A 332 -6.64 -3.54 2.65
CA LEU A 332 -6.86 -4.74 3.46
C LEU A 332 -6.62 -4.48 4.96
N ALA A 333 -5.58 -3.70 5.29
CA ALA A 333 -5.25 -3.33 6.66
C ALA A 333 -6.42 -2.63 7.35
N ALA A 334 -7.13 -1.75 6.64
CA ALA A 334 -8.30 -1.04 7.16
C ALA A 334 -9.45 -2.02 7.48
N SER A 335 -9.84 -2.86 6.51
CA SER A 335 -10.93 -3.84 6.68
C SER A 335 -10.65 -4.82 7.81
N VAL A 336 -9.43 -5.40 7.85
CA VAL A 336 -9.04 -6.35 8.89
C VAL A 336 -8.99 -5.70 10.27
N THR A 337 -8.54 -4.44 10.36
CA THR A 337 -8.51 -3.70 11.62
C THR A 337 -9.92 -3.43 12.14
N GLU A 338 -10.86 -3.08 11.26
CA GLU A 338 -12.27 -2.86 11.61
C GLU A 338 -12.90 -4.14 12.19
N GLU A 339 -12.75 -5.27 11.50
CA GLU A 339 -13.27 -6.55 11.97
C GLU A 339 -12.64 -7.01 13.30
N LEU A 340 -11.32 -6.89 13.44
CA LEU A 340 -10.64 -7.22 14.70
C LEU A 340 -11.09 -6.32 15.86
N ASN A 341 -11.36 -5.04 15.60
CA ASN A 341 -11.91 -4.13 16.61
C ASN A 341 -13.35 -4.50 16.98
N ALA A 342 -14.17 -4.96 16.03
CA ALA A 342 -15.52 -5.45 16.31
C ALA A 342 -15.47 -6.70 17.21
N GLN A 343 -14.56 -7.64 16.95
CA GLN A 343 -14.32 -8.80 17.81
C GLN A 343 -13.80 -8.39 19.20
N LEU A 344 -12.93 -7.39 19.27
CA LEU A 344 -12.45 -6.85 20.56
C LEU A 344 -13.59 -6.22 21.36
N ALA A 345 -14.49 -5.47 20.72
CA ALA A 345 -15.65 -4.90 21.39
C ALA A 345 -16.60 -5.98 21.95
N ARG A 346 -16.87 -7.04 21.18
CA ARG A 346 -17.62 -8.22 21.68
C ARG A 346 -16.94 -8.82 22.91
N LEU A 347 -15.63 -9.03 22.83
CA LEU A 347 -14.85 -9.62 23.91
C LEU A 347 -14.84 -8.76 25.19
N GLU A 348 -14.85 -7.44 25.08
CA GLU A 348 -14.92 -6.56 26.27
C GLU A 348 -16.28 -6.67 26.99
N VAL A 349 -17.38 -6.89 26.27
CA VAL A 349 -18.68 -7.20 26.90
C VAL A 349 -18.62 -8.52 27.65
N VAL A 350 -18.02 -9.56 27.07
CA VAL A 350 -17.80 -10.85 27.74
C VAL A 350 -16.94 -10.67 28.99
N ALA A 351 -15.85 -9.92 28.90
CA ALA A 351 -14.96 -9.62 30.01
C ALA A 351 -15.70 -8.95 31.19
N GLN A 352 -16.58 -7.99 30.91
CA GLN A 352 -17.41 -7.32 31.92
C GLN A 352 -18.38 -8.29 32.59
N LYS A 353 -19.03 -9.19 31.83
CA LYS A 353 -19.93 -10.21 32.38
C LYS A 353 -19.18 -11.19 33.28
N THR A 354 -18.03 -11.72 32.84
CA THR A 354 -17.19 -12.60 33.65
C THR A 354 -16.72 -11.93 34.94
N ALA A 355 -16.33 -10.65 34.87
CA ALA A 355 -15.92 -9.89 36.06
C ALA A 355 -17.06 -9.70 37.05
N SER A 356 -18.28 -9.42 36.56
CA SER A 356 -19.48 -9.27 37.40
C SER A 356 -19.84 -10.59 38.07
N PHE A 357 -19.88 -11.69 37.30
CA PHE A 357 -20.11 -13.04 37.80
C PHE A 357 -19.12 -13.44 38.91
N LYS A 358 -17.83 -13.15 38.72
CA LYS A 358 -16.79 -13.44 39.73
C LYS A 358 -17.03 -12.64 41.01
N LYS A 359 -17.41 -11.37 40.89
CA LYS A 359 -17.75 -10.52 42.04
C LYS A 359 -18.94 -11.08 42.82
N GLU A 360 -20.03 -11.40 42.13
CA GLU A 360 -21.23 -11.98 42.75
C GLU A 360 -20.95 -13.34 43.41
N THR A 361 -20.13 -14.19 42.78
CA THR A 361 -19.69 -15.47 43.36
C THR A 361 -18.92 -15.26 44.67
N ILE A 362 -18.04 -14.25 44.73
CA ILE A 362 -17.31 -13.90 45.96
C ILE A 362 -18.28 -13.38 47.02
N GLU A 363 -19.23 -12.51 46.66
CA GLU A 363 -20.24 -12.00 47.59
C GLU A 363 -21.11 -13.13 48.18
N ARG A 364 -21.54 -14.10 47.35
CA ARG A 364 -22.28 -15.29 47.82
C ARG A 364 -21.44 -16.16 48.75
N LYS A 365 -20.16 -16.36 48.44
CA LYS A 365 -19.23 -17.08 49.31
C LYS A 365 -19.06 -16.40 50.67
N LEU A 366 -18.88 -15.09 50.67
CA LEU A 366 -18.78 -14.30 51.90
C LEU A 366 -20.09 -14.37 52.70
N ALA A 367 -21.25 -14.28 52.05
CA ALA A 367 -22.55 -14.41 52.69
C ALA A 367 -22.75 -15.80 53.33
N ALA A 368 -22.34 -16.88 52.66
CA ALA A 368 -22.40 -18.23 53.21
C ALA A 368 -21.52 -18.40 54.46
N LEU A 369 -20.29 -17.87 54.44
CA LEU A 369 -19.39 -17.88 55.59
C LEU A 369 -19.93 -17.03 56.75
N LEU A 370 -20.55 -15.87 56.46
CA LEU A 370 -21.18 -15.03 57.48
C LEU A 370 -22.41 -15.69 58.10
N ALA A 371 -23.23 -16.40 57.30
CA ALA A 371 -24.39 -17.13 57.81
C ALA A 371 -23.97 -18.24 58.79
N ASP A 372 -22.95 -19.03 58.44
CA ASP A 372 -22.40 -20.06 59.33
C ASP A 372 -21.84 -19.45 60.63
N ALA A 373 -21.14 -18.31 60.53
CA ALA A 373 -20.64 -17.59 61.70
C ALA A 373 -21.79 -17.08 62.59
N VAL A 374 -22.86 -16.54 62.00
CA VAL A 374 -24.04 -16.04 62.73
C VAL A 374 -24.79 -17.19 63.40
N ASP A 375 -24.99 -18.32 62.71
CA ASP A 375 -25.68 -19.49 63.27
C ASP A 375 -24.87 -20.11 64.41
N SER A 376 -23.55 -20.22 64.26
CA SER A 376 -22.64 -20.67 65.30
C SER A 376 -22.62 -19.74 66.52
N LEU A 377 -22.61 -18.42 66.31
CA LEU A 377 -22.75 -17.43 67.39
C LEU A 377 -24.11 -17.51 68.07
N SER A 378 -25.21 -17.60 67.32
CA SER A 378 -26.56 -17.74 67.88
C SER A 378 -26.70 -19.02 68.73
N ALA A 379 -26.12 -20.13 68.27
CA ALA A 379 -26.07 -21.37 69.03
C ALA A 379 -25.25 -21.20 70.32
N CYS A 380 -24.10 -20.53 70.24
CA CYS A 380 -23.28 -20.18 71.41
C CYS A 380 -24.03 -19.28 72.40
N GLU A 381 -24.66 -18.20 71.93
CA GLU A 381 -25.44 -17.26 72.73
C GLU A 381 -26.56 -17.97 73.49
N LYS A 382 -27.32 -18.86 72.83
CA LYS A 382 -28.36 -19.67 73.49
C LYS A 382 -27.82 -20.56 74.61
N LYS A 383 -26.63 -21.15 74.43
CA LYS A 383 -25.98 -21.98 75.46
C LYS A 383 -25.45 -21.14 76.62
N VAL A 384 -24.90 -19.96 76.32
CA VAL A 384 -24.48 -18.98 77.34
C VAL A 384 -25.68 -18.46 78.14
N GLU A 385 -26.80 -18.14 77.49
CA GLU A 385 -28.04 -17.76 78.19
C GLU A 385 -28.55 -18.87 79.12
N ALA A 386 -28.48 -20.13 78.68
CA ALA A 386 -28.87 -21.27 79.51
C ALA A 386 -27.97 -21.42 80.74
N LEU A 387 -26.65 -21.22 80.58
CA LEU A 387 -25.70 -21.13 81.69
C LEU A 387 -26.10 -20.02 82.65
N VAL A 388 -26.29 -18.79 82.16
CA VAL A 388 -26.68 -17.64 82.98
C VAL A 388 -27.94 -17.94 83.79
N ARG A 389 -29.00 -18.45 83.16
CA ARG A 389 -30.25 -18.83 83.86
C ARG A 389 -30.05 -19.94 84.90
N SER A 390 -29.17 -20.91 84.63
CA SER A 390 -28.88 -21.99 85.57
C SER A 390 -28.03 -21.57 86.77
N SER A 391 -27.19 -20.54 86.61
CA SER A 391 -26.37 -19.96 87.67
C SER A 391 -27.08 -18.85 88.46
N ASP A 392 -28.24 -18.37 88.00
CA ASP A 392 -28.97 -17.25 88.61
C ASP A 392 -29.33 -17.50 90.09
N VAL A 393 -29.63 -18.76 90.44
CA VAL A 393 -29.91 -19.22 91.81
C VAL A 393 -28.71 -19.03 92.76
N LEU A 394 -27.51 -18.87 92.21
CA LEU A 394 -26.26 -18.65 92.94
C LEU A 394 -25.84 -17.17 92.96
N SER A 395 -26.64 -16.27 92.36
CA SER A 395 -26.31 -14.85 92.26
C SER A 395 -26.39 -14.16 93.63
N PRO A 396 -25.47 -13.24 93.97
CA PRO A 396 -25.55 -12.45 95.21
C PRO A 396 -26.85 -11.65 95.33
N ASP A 397 -27.43 -11.25 94.19
CA ASP A 397 -28.69 -10.48 94.13
C ASP A 397 -29.93 -11.33 94.41
N SER A 398 -29.76 -12.66 94.47
CA SER A 398 -30.77 -13.63 94.90
C SER A 398 -30.72 -13.87 96.42
N ALA A 399 -30.35 -12.83 97.18
CA ALA A 399 -30.08 -12.90 98.62
C ALA A 399 -31.24 -13.46 99.45
N ASP A 400 -32.49 -13.18 99.08
CA ASP A 400 -33.68 -13.71 99.76
C ASP A 400 -33.90 -15.22 99.48
N THR A 401 -33.28 -15.76 98.44
CA THR A 401 -33.32 -17.19 98.08
C THR A 401 -32.15 -17.97 98.65
N LEU A 402 -30.95 -17.38 98.76
CA LEU A 402 -29.75 -18.09 99.25
C LEU A 402 -29.89 -18.61 100.70
N ASP A 403 -30.48 -17.82 101.60
CA ASP A 403 -30.74 -18.23 102.99
C ASP A 403 -31.92 -19.21 103.12
N ALA A 404 -32.76 -19.32 102.07
CA ALA A 404 -33.93 -20.21 102.03
C ALA A 404 -33.67 -21.54 101.31
N LEU A 405 -32.56 -21.65 100.58
CA LEU A 405 -32.17 -22.84 99.84
C LEU A 405 -31.45 -23.84 100.74
N THR A 406 -31.77 -25.12 100.56
CA THR A 406 -31.07 -26.19 101.28
C THR A 406 -29.69 -26.46 100.67
N VAL A 407 -28.84 -27.16 101.42
CA VAL A 407 -27.53 -27.61 100.91
C VAL A 407 -27.71 -28.48 99.66
N GLU A 408 -28.77 -29.27 99.62
CA GLU A 408 -29.16 -30.09 98.46
C GLU A 408 -29.53 -29.23 97.25
N ASP A 409 -30.31 -28.15 97.44
CA ASP A 409 -30.68 -27.23 96.36
C ASP A 409 -29.46 -26.50 95.78
N LEU A 410 -28.53 -26.08 96.64
CA LEU A 410 -27.26 -25.48 96.22
C LEU A 410 -26.41 -26.45 95.42
N LYS A 411 -26.30 -27.71 95.85
CA LYS A 411 -25.59 -28.76 95.09
C LYS A 411 -26.22 -29.00 93.73
N ALA A 412 -27.54 -29.07 93.65
CA ALA A 412 -28.25 -29.24 92.37
C ALA A 412 -28.03 -28.04 91.43
N ALA A 413 -28.04 -26.82 91.94
CA ALA A 413 -27.75 -25.62 91.16
C ALA A 413 -26.29 -25.59 90.67
N ILE A 414 -25.32 -25.99 91.50
CA ILE A 414 -23.90 -26.09 91.11
C ILE A 414 -23.70 -27.15 90.02
N GLU A 415 -24.32 -28.33 90.15
CA GLU A 415 -24.20 -29.38 89.13
C GLU A 415 -24.84 -28.95 87.79
N LYS A 416 -26.02 -28.34 87.85
CA LYS A 416 -26.73 -27.85 86.66
C LYS A 416 -25.96 -26.73 85.96
N SER A 417 -25.41 -25.78 86.72
CA SER A 417 -24.59 -24.69 86.15
C SER A 417 -23.26 -25.21 85.59
N GLY A 418 -22.59 -26.13 86.27
CA GLY A 418 -21.37 -26.77 85.75
C GLY A 418 -21.60 -27.58 84.46
N ALA A 419 -22.77 -28.21 84.31
CA ALA A 419 -23.14 -28.88 83.05
C ALA A 419 -23.39 -27.86 81.92
N ALA A 420 -24.13 -26.79 82.20
CA ALA A 420 -24.38 -25.72 81.24
C ALA A 420 -23.08 -24.98 80.85
N GLU A 421 -22.12 -24.84 81.76
CA GLU A 421 -20.81 -24.23 81.50
C GLU A 421 -20.03 -25.04 80.47
N LYS A 422 -20.01 -26.37 80.60
CA LYS A 422 -19.35 -27.25 79.62
C LYS A 422 -19.97 -27.12 78.24
N GLU A 423 -21.31 -27.06 78.15
CA GLU A 423 -22.00 -26.88 76.88
C GLU A 423 -21.74 -25.52 76.25
N ALA A 424 -21.77 -24.44 77.04
CA ALA A 424 -21.46 -23.08 76.58
C ALA A 424 -20.00 -22.95 76.12
N SER A 425 -19.06 -23.52 76.89
CA SER A 425 -17.64 -23.55 76.54
C SER A 425 -17.38 -24.35 75.25
N ALA A 426 -18.04 -25.49 75.07
CA ALA A 426 -17.97 -26.26 73.82
C ALA A 426 -18.54 -25.45 72.64
N ALA A 427 -19.69 -24.80 72.79
CA ALA A 427 -20.28 -23.98 71.74
C ALA A 427 -19.40 -22.76 71.38
N MET A 428 -18.75 -22.13 72.37
CA MET A 428 -17.75 -21.07 72.12
C MET A 428 -16.55 -21.57 71.32
N LEU A 429 -16.07 -22.79 71.60
CA LEU A 429 -14.97 -23.40 70.85
C LEU A 429 -15.38 -23.70 69.41
N GLU A 430 -16.59 -24.19 69.17
CA GLU A 430 -17.10 -24.40 67.80
C GLU A 430 -17.27 -23.08 67.05
N ALA A 431 -17.87 -22.05 67.67
CA ALA A 431 -18.00 -20.73 67.06
C ALA A 431 -16.63 -20.15 66.68
N ARG A 432 -15.61 -20.33 67.53
CA ARG A 432 -14.23 -19.90 67.23
C ARG A 432 -13.57 -20.62 66.06
N LYS A 433 -14.08 -21.77 65.61
CA LYS A 433 -13.52 -22.46 64.43
C LYS A 433 -14.04 -21.86 63.12
N VAL A 434 -15.15 -21.14 63.16
CA VAL A 434 -15.78 -20.50 61.98
C VAL A 434 -15.20 -19.10 61.71
N PHE A 435 -14.70 -18.44 62.75
CA PHE A 435 -13.90 -17.20 62.66
C PHE A 435 -12.43 -17.49 62.37
#